data_AF-A0A9W4MRT8-F1
#
_entry.id   AF-A0A9W4MRT8-F1
#
_cell.length_a   1.000
_cell.length_b   1.000
_cell.length_c   1.000
_cell.angle_alpha   90.00
_cell.angle_beta   90.00
_cell.angle_gamma   90.00
#
_symmetry.space_group_name_H-M   'P 1'
#
loop_
_entity.id
_entity.type
_entity.pdbx_description
1 polymer ?
#
loop_
_entity_poly.entity_id
_entity_poly.type
_entity_poly.pdbx_seq_one_letter_code
_entity_poly.pdbx_strand_id
1 'polypeptide(L)'
;MISEANLKISAQTSLKALQIWSLGTLDLGNAVERQYKLDPEIASLVVACQHLRKNGYREGRARLAQNSILNRHVQAMVEDLTDNSLKIFALLTWHFNADFSVALPRQLLQFFNEPSKIFEDVCTDIHRRYTTMAEPESIKSFKRRFIRLLGWNIMCLRGNGFYIFKYSDYVIIVAAICQ
;
A
#
# COMPACT_ATOMS: atom_id res chain seq x y z
N MET A 1 -22.09 -13.70 -4.35
CA MET A 1 -20.76 -14.17 -3.89
C MET A 1 -19.71 -13.46 -4.74
N ILE A 2 -18.75 -12.74 -4.12
CA ILE A 2 -17.73 -12.01 -4.88
C ILE A 2 -16.69 -13.02 -5.37
N SER A 3 -16.29 -12.94 -6.64
CA SER A 3 -15.28 -13.86 -7.17
C SER A 3 -13.91 -13.58 -6.55
N GLU A 4 -13.11 -14.63 -6.39
CA GLU A 4 -11.73 -14.53 -5.91
C GLU A 4 -10.89 -13.61 -6.83
N ALA A 5 -11.14 -13.66 -8.14
CA ALA A 5 -10.50 -12.77 -9.11
C ALA A 5 -10.77 -11.28 -8.79
N ASN A 6 -12.01 -10.93 -8.45
CA ASN A 6 -12.37 -9.56 -8.08
C ASN A 6 -11.74 -9.14 -6.76
N LEU A 7 -11.62 -10.06 -5.79
CA LEU A 7 -10.89 -9.81 -4.53
C LEU A 7 -9.41 -9.51 -4.81
N LYS A 8 -8.75 -10.33 -5.65
CA LYS A 8 -7.34 -10.15 -6.03
C LYS A 8 -7.11 -8.81 -6.74
N ILE A 9 -7.89 -8.46 -7.76
CA ILE A 9 -7.78 -7.18 -8.47
C ILE A 9 -7.92 -5.99 -7.49
N SER A 10 -8.85 -6.09 -6.56
CA SER A 10 -9.12 -5.03 -5.58
C SER A 10 -8.00 -4.92 -4.56
N ALA A 11 -7.49 -6.05 -4.06
CA ALA A 11 -6.36 -6.07 -3.15
C ALA A 11 -5.08 -5.54 -3.81
N GLN A 12 -4.83 -5.89 -5.07
CA GLN A 12 -3.72 -5.33 -5.85
C GLN A 12 -3.80 -3.79 -5.92
N THR A 13 -5.00 -3.24 -6.06
CA THR A 13 -5.20 -1.78 -6.17
C THR A 13 -4.80 -1.05 -4.89
N SER A 14 -5.23 -1.54 -3.72
CA SER A 14 -4.87 -0.94 -2.43
C SER A 14 -3.40 -1.18 -2.06
N LEU A 15 -2.85 -2.35 -2.41
CA LEU A 15 -1.42 -2.61 -2.26
C LEU A 15 -0.58 -1.69 -3.15
N LYS A 16 -0.96 -1.47 -4.42
CA LYS A 16 -0.30 -0.47 -5.29
C LYS A 16 -0.34 0.91 -4.66
N ALA A 17 -1.49 1.34 -4.15
CA ALA A 17 -1.63 2.64 -3.52
C ALA A 17 -0.75 2.77 -2.26
N LEU A 18 -0.68 1.72 -1.43
CA LEU A 18 0.21 1.64 -0.28
C LEU A 18 1.69 1.75 -0.70
N GLN A 19 2.11 0.94 -1.69
CA GLN A 19 3.49 0.97 -2.21
C GLN A 19 3.86 2.34 -2.79
N ILE A 20 2.96 2.95 -3.58
CA ILE A 20 3.17 4.29 -4.15
C ILE A 20 3.33 5.33 -3.04
N TRP A 21 2.51 5.28 -2.00
CA TRP A 21 2.64 6.17 -0.86
C TRP A 21 3.97 5.99 -0.14
N SER A 22 4.36 4.74 0.14
CA SER A 22 5.62 4.40 0.81
C SER A 22 6.83 4.90 0.00
N LEU A 23 6.90 4.56 -1.29
CA LEU A 23 7.98 4.98 -2.20
C LEU A 23 8.00 6.50 -2.45
N GLY A 24 6.84 7.15 -2.36
CA GLY A 24 6.71 8.60 -2.49
C GLY A 24 7.17 9.40 -1.28
N THR A 25 7.57 8.76 -0.18
CA THR A 25 8.12 9.47 0.99
C THR A 25 9.48 10.09 0.69
N LEU A 26 9.75 11.27 1.24
CA LEU A 26 10.98 12.03 0.96
C LEU A 26 12.23 11.36 1.53
N ASP A 27 12.10 10.62 2.63
CA ASP A 27 13.21 9.90 3.26
C ASP A 27 13.85 8.88 2.30
N LEU A 28 13.03 8.26 1.44
CA LEU A 28 13.49 7.34 0.40
C LEU A 28 14.21 8.07 -0.74
N GLY A 29 13.79 9.29 -1.11
CA GLY A 29 14.48 10.08 -2.14
C GLY A 29 15.90 10.44 -1.74
N ASN A 30 16.05 10.95 -0.51
CA ASN A 30 17.37 11.27 0.05
C ASN A 30 18.25 10.02 0.18
N ALA A 31 17.67 8.84 0.42
CA ALA A 31 18.41 7.58 0.48
C ALA A 31 18.87 7.13 -0.92
N VAL A 32 18.01 7.24 -1.94
CA VAL A 32 18.34 6.92 -3.34
C VAL A 32 19.46 7.81 -3.87
N GLU A 33 19.40 9.13 -3.61
CA GLU A 33 20.46 10.06 -4.02
C GLU A 33 21.82 9.75 -3.38
N ARG A 34 21.82 9.17 -2.17
CA ARG A 34 23.05 8.80 -1.44
C ARG A 34 23.58 7.42 -1.82
N GLN A 35 22.76 6.56 -2.42
CA GLN A 35 23.14 5.20 -2.78
C GLN A 35 23.49 5.12 -4.28
N TYR A 36 24.79 5.17 -4.58
CA TYR A 36 25.34 5.08 -5.94
C TYR A 36 25.10 3.74 -6.67
N LYS A 37 24.33 2.80 -6.10
CA LYS A 37 24.14 1.42 -6.62
C LYS A 37 22.68 0.99 -6.77
N LEU A 38 21.71 1.90 -6.65
CA LEU A 38 20.31 1.49 -6.83
C LEU A 38 20.07 1.06 -8.29
N ASP A 39 19.28 0.01 -8.46
CA ASP A 39 18.80 -0.38 -9.79
C ASP A 39 18.11 0.84 -10.45
N PRO A 40 18.49 1.22 -11.69
CA PRO A 40 17.96 2.41 -12.35
C PRO A 40 16.44 2.40 -12.52
N GLU A 41 15.83 1.23 -12.70
CA GLU A 41 14.39 1.10 -12.86
C GLU A 41 13.66 1.30 -11.53
N ILE A 42 14.22 0.79 -10.42
CA ILE A 42 13.71 1.05 -9.06
C ILE A 42 13.84 2.54 -8.72
N ALA A 43 14.98 3.17 -9.03
CA ALA A 43 15.18 4.60 -8.81
C ALA A 43 14.16 5.43 -9.60
N SER A 44 13.90 5.05 -10.86
CA SER A 44 12.87 5.67 -11.70
C SER A 44 11.46 5.54 -11.09
N LEU A 45 11.13 4.36 -10.54
CA LEU A 45 9.86 4.14 -9.85
C LEU A 45 9.71 5.03 -8.62
N VAL A 46 10.76 5.16 -7.79
CA VAL A 46 10.75 6.04 -6.60
C VAL A 46 10.51 7.50 -7.01
N VAL A 47 11.24 8.00 -8.02
CA VAL A 47 11.07 9.37 -8.52
C VAL A 47 9.65 9.59 -9.05
N ALA A 48 9.09 8.64 -9.79
CA ALA A 48 7.72 8.71 -10.29
C ALA A 48 6.68 8.78 -9.16
N CYS A 49 6.83 7.96 -8.11
CA CYS A 49 5.97 7.99 -6.93
C CYS A 49 6.05 9.34 -6.18
N GLN A 50 7.26 9.88 -6.04
CA GLN A 50 7.46 11.19 -5.40
C GLN A 50 6.86 12.33 -6.22
N HIS A 51 7.00 12.31 -7.54
CA HIS A 51 6.38 13.30 -8.41
C HIS A 51 4.85 13.23 -8.32
N LEU A 52 4.28 12.03 -8.34
CA LEU A 52 2.84 11.82 -8.14
C LEU A 52 2.38 12.36 -6.77
N ARG A 53 3.15 12.15 -5.70
CA ARG A 53 2.81 12.70 -4.39
C ARG A 53 2.88 14.22 -4.37
N LYS A 54 3.94 14.83 -4.92
CA LYS A 54 4.12 16.29 -5.02
C LYS A 54 2.98 16.97 -5.77
N ASN A 55 2.42 16.33 -6.79
CA ASN A 55 1.28 16.86 -7.55
C ASN A 55 -0.10 16.60 -6.90
N GLY A 56 -0.15 16.04 -5.69
CA GLY A 56 -1.39 15.75 -4.98
C GLY A 56 -2.19 14.60 -5.60
N TYR A 57 -1.49 13.63 -6.19
CA TYR A 57 -2.01 12.43 -6.84
C TYR A 57 -2.94 12.72 -8.02
N ARG A 58 -2.78 13.84 -8.73
CA ARG A 58 -3.68 14.25 -9.82
C ARG A 58 -3.34 13.56 -11.13
N GLU A 59 -2.06 13.54 -11.50
CA GLU A 59 -1.57 13.10 -12.80
C GLU A 59 -0.49 12.02 -12.65
N GLY A 60 -0.44 11.07 -13.58
CA GLY A 60 0.54 9.96 -13.56
C GLY A 60 0.06 8.67 -12.89
N ARG A 61 -1.15 8.65 -12.31
CA ARG A 61 -1.76 7.45 -11.69
C ARG A 61 -1.85 6.28 -12.67
N ALA A 62 -2.37 6.49 -13.88
CA ALA A 62 -2.53 5.42 -14.86
C ALA A 62 -1.20 4.79 -15.28
N ARG A 63 -0.17 5.63 -15.51
CA ARG A 63 1.18 5.16 -15.85
C ARG A 63 1.80 4.34 -14.72
N LEU A 64 1.67 4.79 -13.47
CA LEU A 64 2.15 4.04 -12.31
C LEU A 64 1.38 2.74 -12.10
N ALA A 65 0.07 2.72 -12.32
CA ALA A 65 -0.74 1.50 -12.23
C ALA A 65 -0.30 0.39 -13.20
N GLN A 66 0.33 0.79 -14.31
CA GLN A 66 0.85 -0.09 -15.37
C GLN A 66 2.36 -0.38 -15.23
N ASN A 67 3.04 0.19 -14.24
CA ASN A 67 4.47 -0.02 -14.05
C ASN A 67 4.77 -1.50 -13.76
N SER A 68 5.62 -2.12 -14.59
CA SER A 68 5.91 -3.56 -14.54
C SER A 68 6.54 -4.00 -13.23
N ILE A 69 7.45 -3.20 -12.65
CA ILE A 69 8.12 -3.49 -11.39
C ILE A 69 7.11 -3.46 -10.25
N LEU A 70 6.35 -2.38 -10.15
CA LEU A 70 5.29 -2.24 -9.16
C LEU A 70 4.29 -3.40 -9.26
N ASN A 71 3.87 -3.75 -10.48
CA ASN A 71 2.93 -4.84 -10.72
C ASN A 71 3.49 -6.20 -10.29
N ARG A 72 4.76 -6.49 -10.62
CA ARG A 72 5.42 -7.74 -10.22
C ARG A 72 5.49 -7.86 -8.70
N HIS A 73 5.88 -6.79 -8.01
CA HIS A 73 5.96 -6.79 -6.54
C HIS A 73 4.59 -6.94 -5.89
N VAL A 74 3.59 -6.19 -6.36
CA VAL A 74 2.23 -6.30 -5.83
C VAL A 74 1.63 -7.68 -6.07
N GLN A 75 1.91 -8.30 -7.22
CA GLN A 75 1.47 -9.66 -7.49
C GLN A 75 2.03 -10.65 -6.48
N ALA A 76 3.35 -10.60 -6.23
CA ALA A 76 3.99 -11.44 -5.22
C ALA A 76 3.42 -11.20 -3.81
N MET A 77 3.13 -9.95 -3.45
CA MET A 77 2.46 -9.63 -2.17
C MET A 77 1.09 -10.29 -2.09
N VAL A 78 0.28 -10.22 -3.15
CA VAL A 78 -1.07 -10.80 -3.17
C VAL A 78 -1.05 -12.33 -3.05
N GLU A 79 -0.07 -12.99 -3.66
CA GLU A 79 0.10 -14.44 -3.58
C GLU A 79 0.45 -14.92 -2.16
N ASP A 80 1.09 -14.08 -1.36
CA ASP A 80 1.49 -14.36 0.01
C ASP A 80 0.44 -13.89 1.05
N LEU A 81 -0.65 -13.22 0.61
CA LEU A 81 -1.72 -12.79 1.51
C LEU A 81 -2.56 -13.99 1.98
N THR A 82 -2.83 -14.03 3.29
CA THR A 82 -3.92 -14.86 3.82
C THR A 82 -5.27 -14.38 3.28
N ASP A 83 -6.24 -15.28 3.15
CA ASP A 83 -7.61 -14.95 2.68
C ASP A 83 -8.24 -13.77 3.43
N ASN A 84 -8.02 -13.69 4.73
CA ASN A 84 -8.53 -12.59 5.56
C ASN A 84 -7.85 -11.26 5.22
N SER A 85 -6.55 -11.26 4.98
CA SER A 85 -5.80 -10.05 4.61
C SER A 85 -6.16 -9.61 3.20
N LEU A 86 -6.32 -10.56 2.27
CA LEU A 86 -6.82 -10.33 0.92
C LEU A 86 -8.18 -9.62 0.94
N LYS A 87 -9.13 -10.11 1.75
CA LYS A 87 -10.44 -9.48 1.93
C LYS A 87 -10.33 -8.05 2.47
N ILE A 88 -9.46 -7.79 3.46
CA ILE A 88 -9.27 -6.46 4.02
C ILE A 88 -8.74 -5.48 2.96
N PHE A 89 -7.73 -5.86 2.19
CA PHE A 89 -7.20 -5.02 1.12
C PHE A 89 -8.21 -4.80 -0.01
N ALA A 90 -9.01 -5.81 -0.36
CA ALA A 90 -10.10 -5.65 -1.32
C ALA A 90 -11.16 -4.66 -0.84
N LEU A 91 -11.61 -4.80 0.41
CA LEU A 91 -12.59 -3.91 1.03
C LEU A 91 -12.09 -2.47 1.12
N LEU A 92 -10.80 -2.26 1.38
CA LEU A 92 -10.18 -0.94 1.37
C LEU A 92 -10.30 -0.27 -0.01
N THR A 93 -10.06 -1.00 -1.09
CA THR A 93 -10.28 -0.47 -2.44
C THR A 93 -11.74 -0.13 -2.68
N TRP A 94 -12.67 -1.03 -2.33
CA TRP A 94 -14.11 -0.81 -2.53
C TRP A 94 -14.69 0.32 -1.69
N HIS A 95 -14.09 0.61 -0.54
CA HIS A 95 -14.49 1.76 0.28
C HIS A 95 -14.27 3.07 -0.48
N PHE A 96 -13.13 3.21 -1.18
CA PHE A 96 -12.79 4.43 -1.90
C PHE A 96 -13.21 4.44 -3.37
N ASN A 97 -13.51 3.27 -3.94
CA ASN A 97 -13.85 3.15 -5.34
C ASN A 97 -14.65 1.88 -5.63
N ALA A 98 -15.89 2.05 -6.07
CA ALA A 98 -16.72 0.95 -6.54
C ALA A 98 -16.50 0.62 -8.03
N ASP A 99 -15.81 1.48 -8.79
CA ASP A 99 -15.58 1.31 -10.23
C ASP A 99 -14.22 0.66 -10.52
N PHE A 100 -14.24 -0.63 -10.83
CA PHE A 100 -13.04 -1.41 -11.14
C PHE A 100 -12.25 -0.93 -12.37
N SER A 101 -12.81 -0.05 -13.21
CA SER A 101 -12.09 0.54 -14.34
C SER A 101 -11.02 1.56 -13.89
N VAL A 102 -11.16 2.12 -12.68
CA VAL A 102 -10.21 3.09 -12.13
C VAL A 102 -9.08 2.36 -11.42
N ALA A 103 -7.99 2.13 -12.16
CA ALA A 103 -6.85 1.34 -11.71
C ALA A 103 -6.14 1.87 -10.45
N LEU A 104 -6.22 3.17 -10.15
CA LEU A 104 -5.67 3.81 -8.94
C LEU A 104 -6.53 5.02 -8.52
N PRO A 105 -7.47 4.82 -7.58
CA PRO A 105 -8.33 5.90 -7.08
C PRO A 105 -7.55 6.96 -6.32
N ARG A 106 -7.88 8.23 -6.55
CA ARG A 106 -7.19 9.35 -5.89
C ARG A 106 -7.43 9.36 -4.38
N GLN A 107 -8.68 9.12 -3.96
CA GLN A 107 -9.07 9.16 -2.56
C GLN A 107 -8.33 8.09 -1.74
N LEU A 108 -8.08 6.92 -2.34
CA LEU A 108 -7.29 5.85 -1.72
C LEU A 108 -5.83 6.29 -1.49
N LEU A 109 -5.20 6.94 -2.46
CA LEU A 109 -3.85 7.51 -2.30
C LEU A 109 -3.82 8.63 -1.26
N GLN A 110 -4.85 9.48 -1.22
CA GLN A 110 -4.99 10.55 -0.22
C GLN A 110 -5.19 10.00 1.19
N PHE A 111 -5.94 8.92 1.33
CA PHE A 111 -6.09 8.20 2.60
C PHE A 111 -4.73 7.78 3.16
N PHE A 112 -3.87 7.16 2.35
CA PHE A 112 -2.52 6.82 2.80
C PHE A 112 -1.67 8.04 3.14
N ASN A 113 -1.83 9.14 2.40
CA ASN A 113 -1.09 10.36 2.65
C ASN A 113 -1.42 11.02 3.99
N GLU A 114 -2.69 10.98 4.41
CA GLU A 114 -3.15 11.64 5.62
C GLU A 114 -4.25 10.81 6.32
N PRO A 115 -3.88 9.65 6.89
CA PRO A 115 -4.86 8.70 7.40
C PRO A 115 -5.59 9.21 8.63
N SER A 116 -4.95 10.05 9.45
CA SER A 116 -5.51 10.61 10.69
C SER A 116 -6.84 11.34 10.51
N LYS A 117 -7.15 11.82 9.30
CA LYS A 117 -8.39 12.54 9.00
C LYS A 117 -9.64 11.65 9.00
N ILE A 118 -9.50 10.40 8.52
CA ILE A 118 -10.67 9.54 8.23
C ILE A 118 -10.45 8.08 8.66
N PHE A 119 -9.33 7.76 9.32
CA PHE A 119 -8.97 6.38 9.63
C PHE A 119 -10.01 5.65 10.46
N GLU A 120 -10.58 6.28 11.48
CA GLU A 120 -11.59 5.63 12.33
C GLU A 120 -12.84 5.26 11.53
N ASP A 121 -13.30 6.16 10.65
CA ASP A 121 -14.47 5.94 9.81
C ASP A 121 -14.22 4.81 8.79
N VAL A 122 -13.07 4.85 8.11
CA VAL A 122 -12.64 3.82 7.16
C VAL A 122 -12.51 2.47 7.86
N CYS A 123 -11.85 2.43 9.02
CA CYS A 123 -11.65 1.20 9.80
C CYS A 123 -12.99 0.61 10.24
N THR A 124 -13.93 1.45 10.66
CA THR A 124 -15.27 1.02 11.11
C THR A 124 -16.11 0.48 9.96
N ASP A 125 -16.12 1.16 8.80
CA ASP A 125 -16.88 0.69 7.64
C ASP A 125 -16.30 -0.61 7.06
N ILE A 126 -14.97 -0.71 6.94
CA ILE A 126 -14.32 -1.94 6.50
C ILE A 126 -14.59 -3.08 7.48
N HIS A 127 -14.49 -2.85 8.79
CA HIS A 127 -14.79 -3.87 9.81
C HIS A 127 -16.23 -4.39 9.68
N ARG A 128 -17.21 -3.49 9.54
CA ARG A 128 -18.62 -3.85 9.36
C ARG A 128 -18.83 -4.73 8.13
N ARG A 129 -18.14 -4.46 7.03
CA ARG A 129 -18.22 -5.29 5.80
C ARG A 129 -17.41 -6.58 5.92
N TYR A 130 -16.31 -6.57 6.65
CA TYR A 130 -15.48 -7.76 6.86
C TYR A 130 -16.23 -8.82 7.68
N THR A 131 -16.93 -8.43 8.74
CA THR A 131 -17.66 -9.36 9.61
C THR A 131 -18.87 -10.02 8.94
N THR A 132 -19.33 -9.53 7.77
CA THR A 132 -20.33 -10.23 6.96
C THR A 132 -19.71 -11.27 6.01
N MET A 133 -18.39 -11.24 5.82
CA MET A 133 -17.65 -12.07 4.86
C MET A 133 -16.66 -13.06 5.51
N ALA A 134 -16.45 -12.94 6.81
CA ALA A 134 -15.45 -13.68 7.57
C ALA A 134 -15.93 -13.87 9.02
N GLU A 135 -15.14 -14.57 9.82
CA GLU A 135 -15.48 -14.78 11.23
C GLU A 135 -15.62 -13.45 11.98
N PRO A 136 -16.66 -13.31 12.82
CA PRO A 136 -16.83 -12.12 13.65
C PRO A 136 -15.62 -11.90 14.54
N GLU A 137 -15.07 -10.69 14.50
CA GLU A 137 -14.08 -10.23 15.47
C GLU A 137 -14.46 -8.86 16.02
N SER A 138 -13.90 -8.51 17.19
CA SER A 138 -14.10 -7.18 17.76
C SER A 138 -13.42 -6.10 16.90
N ILE A 139 -14.02 -4.90 16.85
CA ILE A 139 -13.44 -3.74 16.16
C ILE A 139 -12.02 -3.42 16.67
N LYS A 140 -11.76 -3.64 17.97
CA LYS A 140 -10.44 -3.42 18.57
C LYS A 140 -9.37 -4.37 18.02
N SER A 141 -9.71 -5.65 17.87
CA SER A 141 -8.85 -6.66 17.25
C SER A 141 -8.59 -6.33 15.78
N PHE A 142 -9.68 -6.08 15.04
CA PHE A 142 -9.63 -5.71 13.63
C PHE A 142 -8.72 -4.50 13.40
N LYS A 143 -8.93 -3.41 14.17
CA LYS A 143 -8.14 -2.17 14.05
C LYS A 143 -6.65 -2.42 14.24
N ARG A 144 -6.26 -3.18 15.27
CA ARG A 144 -4.84 -3.50 15.50
C ARG A 144 -4.24 -4.28 14.32
N ARG A 145 -4.99 -5.25 13.80
CA ARG A 145 -4.60 -6.04 12.63
C ARG A 145 -4.52 -5.17 11.37
N PHE A 146 -5.48 -4.28 11.17
CA PHE A 146 -5.52 -3.36 10.03
C PHE A 146 -4.31 -2.42 10.04
N ILE A 147 -4.00 -1.78 11.18
CA ILE A 147 -2.79 -0.95 11.33
C ILE A 147 -1.51 -1.75 11.04
N ARG A 148 -1.44 -3.02 11.49
CA ARG A 148 -0.29 -3.90 11.20
C ARG A 148 -0.17 -4.22 9.71
N LEU A 149 -1.28 -4.52 9.03
CA LEU A 149 -1.32 -4.79 7.58
C LEU A 149 -0.89 -3.59 6.75
N LEU A 150 -1.25 -2.37 7.18
CA LEU A 150 -0.79 -1.13 6.53
C LEU A 150 0.65 -0.77 6.94
N GLY A 151 1.24 -1.49 7.89
CA GLY A 151 2.60 -1.30 8.40
C GLY A 151 2.81 -0.03 9.23
N TRP A 152 1.73 0.56 9.76
CA TRP A 152 1.78 1.80 10.53
C TRP A 152 2.15 1.60 12.01
N ASN A 153 2.38 0.37 12.46
CA ASN A 153 2.77 0.06 13.84
C ASN A 153 4.28 0.25 14.12
N ILE A 154 5.11 0.59 13.14
CA ILE A 154 6.55 0.83 13.33
C ILE A 154 6.79 2.35 13.32
N MET A 155 6.77 2.95 14.51
CA MET A 155 7.44 4.23 14.74
C MET A 155 8.93 4.08 14.45
N CYS A 156 9.48 5.02 13.68
CA CYS A 156 10.90 5.18 13.43
C CYS A 156 11.72 5.10 14.73
N LEU A 157 12.58 4.08 14.86
CA LEU A 157 13.74 4.19 15.74
C LEU A 157 14.76 5.11 15.04
N ARG A 158 14.84 6.36 15.51
CA ARG A 158 15.98 7.24 15.28
C ARG A 158 17.23 6.57 15.87
N GLY A 159 18.22 6.28 15.03
CA GLY A 159 19.56 5.90 15.47
C GLY A 159 20.42 5.35 14.34
N ASN A 160 21.29 6.19 13.80
CA ASN A 160 22.53 5.87 13.07
C ASN A 160 22.51 4.72 12.05
N GLY A 161 22.38 5.10 10.78
CA GLY A 161 22.85 4.30 9.64
C GLY A 161 22.02 3.05 9.35
N PHE A 162 21.52 2.93 8.12
CA PHE A 162 20.70 1.81 7.63
C PHE A 162 19.22 1.87 8.04
N TYR A 163 18.40 2.44 7.16
CA TYR A 163 16.94 2.29 7.22
C TYR A 163 16.54 1.01 6.47
N ILE A 164 16.50 -0.11 7.18
CA ILE A 164 15.80 -1.31 6.70
C ILE A 164 14.37 -1.19 7.17
N PHE A 165 13.46 -0.79 6.28
CA PHE A 165 12.02 -0.84 6.57
C PHE A 165 11.54 -2.29 6.46
N LYS A 166 11.63 -3.04 7.57
CA LYS A 166 10.94 -4.33 7.70
C LYS A 166 9.46 -4.07 7.97
N TYR A 167 8.72 -3.75 6.92
CA TYR A 167 7.26 -3.84 6.96
C TYR A 167 6.89 -5.31 7.11
N SER A 168 6.02 -5.61 8.08
CA SER A 168 5.50 -6.95 8.41
C SER A 168 5.35 -7.85 7.19
N ASP A 169 5.97 -9.03 7.22
CA ASP A 169 5.84 -10.24 6.36
C ASP A 169 5.85 -10.09 4.83
N TYR A 170 5.64 -8.89 4.29
CA TYR A 170 5.61 -8.58 2.88
C TYR A 170 6.77 -7.64 2.58
N VAL A 171 7.68 -8.12 1.74
CA VAL A 171 8.78 -7.33 1.21
C VAL A 171 8.21 -6.16 0.41
N ILE A 172 7.95 -5.04 1.08
CA ILE A 172 7.93 -3.72 0.44
C ILE A 172 9.26 -3.59 -0.29
N ILE A 173 9.22 -2.97 -1.47
CA ILE A 173 10.39 -2.63 -2.30
C ILE A 173 11.33 -1.72 -1.49
N VAL A 174 12.05 -2.32 -0.55
CA VAL A 174 13.08 -1.74 0.31
C VAL A 174 14.15 -2.81 0.57
N ALA A 175 13.81 -4.11 0.49
CA ALA A 175 14.80 -5.18 0.70
C ALA A 175 15.62 -5.57 -0.54
N ALA A 176 15.24 -5.16 -1.76
CA ALA A 176 16.05 -5.41 -2.96
C ALA A 176 17.12 -4.34 -3.22
N ILE A 177 17.55 -3.63 -2.17
CA ILE A 177 18.57 -2.55 -2.25
C ILE A 177 19.99 -3.08 -1.99
N CYS A 178 20.16 -4.37 -1.63
CA CYS A 178 21.47 -4.99 -1.52
C CYS A 178 21.48 -6.41 -2.10
N GLN A 179 22.00 -6.55 -3.32
CA GLN A 179 22.90 -7.65 -3.66
C GLN A 179 24.18 -7.04 -4.24
#